data_AF-C4R3L7-F1
#
_entry.id   AF-C4R3L7-F1
#
_cell.length_a   1.000
_cell.length_b   1.000
_cell.length_c   1.000
_cell.angle_alpha   90.00
_cell.angle_beta   90.00
_cell.angle_gamma   90.00
#
_symmetry.space_group_name_H-M   'P 1'
#
loop_
_entity.id
_entity.type
_entity.pdbx_description
1 polymer ?
#
loop_
_entity_poly.entity_id
_entity_poly.type
_entity_poly.pdbx_seq_one_letter_code
_entity_poly.pdbx_strand_id
1 'polypeptide(L)'
;MAAANSSYLLWKKSLIYGGGIIGTGVLLYKFTTPTEEQLIARLSPELRQEYEQNKSLRRKEQEELMKIVRETSKSNDPIWKTGPLTPSWESSATGPTDRLPKGKELLVAKQAFEKSQAEEKQKEELRLLKKQVEETSQLESSKGSKWKFW
;
A
#
# COMPACT_ATOMS: atom_id res chain seq x y z
N MET A 1 49.47 -13.37 34.27
CA MET A 1 48.19 -13.55 33.55
C MET A 1 47.31 -12.32 33.76
N ALA A 2 47.52 -11.23 33.00
CA ALA A 2 46.80 -9.96 33.23
C ALA A 2 46.48 -9.17 31.93
N ALA A 3 46.36 -9.85 30.79
CA ALA A 3 46.07 -9.21 29.49
C ALA A 3 44.60 -9.35 29.03
N ALA A 4 43.79 -10.17 29.72
CA ALA A 4 42.42 -10.48 29.28
C ALA A 4 41.40 -9.36 29.56
N ASN A 5 41.62 -8.52 30.59
CA ASN A 5 40.68 -7.44 30.93
C ASN A 5 40.71 -6.27 29.94
N SER A 6 41.84 -6.03 29.27
CA SER A 6 41.99 -4.91 28.34
C SER A 6 41.13 -5.11 27.07
N SER A 7 41.17 -6.30 26.48
CA SER A 7 40.41 -6.62 25.27
C SER A 7 38.91 -6.52 25.50
N TYR A 8 38.39 -7.07 26.60
CA TYR A 8 36.96 -7.00 26.93
C TYR A 8 36.48 -5.54 27.12
N LEU A 9 37.29 -4.70 27.79
CA LEU A 9 37.00 -3.28 27.95
C LEU A 9 37.01 -2.52 26.62
N LEU A 10 37.92 -2.85 25.70
CA LEU A 10 37.97 -2.26 24.36
C LEU A 10 36.75 -2.65 23.50
N TRP A 11 36.33 -3.92 23.54
CA TRP A 11 35.12 -4.38 22.86
C TRP A 11 33.86 -3.72 23.42
N LYS A 12 33.74 -3.59 24.74
CA LYS A 12 32.64 -2.87 25.38
C LYS A 12 32.59 -1.40 24.93
N LYS A 13 33.74 -0.71 24.91
CA LYS A 13 33.82 0.67 24.39
C LYS A 13 33.42 0.76 22.93
N SER A 14 33.91 -0.16 22.09
CA SER A 14 33.57 -0.21 20.66
C SER A 14 32.05 -0.36 20.45
N LEU A 15 31.40 -1.25 21.19
CA LEU A 15 29.93 -1.41 21.13
C LEU A 15 29.19 -0.15 21.60
N ILE A 16 29.68 0.52 22.64
CA ILE A 16 29.06 1.76 23.13
C ILE A 16 29.20 2.90 22.10
N TYR A 17 30.40 3.10 21.55
CA TYR A 17 30.62 4.15 20.55
C TYR A 17 29.90 3.83 19.22
N GLY A 18 29.99 2.58 18.73
CA GLY A 18 29.29 2.14 17.53
C GLY A 18 27.78 2.23 17.68
N GLY A 19 27.23 1.74 18.79
CA GLY A 19 25.81 1.87 19.13
C GLY A 19 25.39 3.33 19.30
N GLY A 20 26.24 4.17 19.89
CA GLY A 20 26.02 5.60 20.03
C GLY A 20 25.93 6.32 18.68
N ILE A 21 26.82 6.00 17.72
CA ILE A 21 26.79 6.56 16.37
C ILE A 21 25.51 6.14 15.64
N ILE A 22 25.17 4.85 15.67
CA ILE A 22 23.94 4.33 15.03
C ILE A 22 22.70 4.96 15.66
N GLY A 23 22.64 5.00 17.00
CA GLY A 23 21.54 5.61 17.74
C GLY A 23 21.38 7.10 17.43
N THR A 24 22.50 7.84 17.34
CA THR A 24 22.49 9.25 16.95
C THR A 24 21.98 9.42 15.52
N GLY A 25 22.35 8.53 14.59
CA GLY A 25 21.84 8.54 13.22
C GLY A 25 20.32 8.34 13.16
N VAL A 26 19.79 7.36 13.92
CA VAL A 26 18.34 7.12 14.00
C VAL A 26 17.61 8.30 14.63
N LEU A 27 18.18 8.89 15.69
CA LEU A 27 17.62 10.05 16.36
C LEU A 27 17.53 11.24 15.40
N LEU A 28 18.63 11.57 14.71
CA LEU A 28 18.66 12.65 13.72
C LEU A 28 17.65 12.40 12.60
N TYR A 29 17.59 11.18 12.06
CA TYR A 29 16.63 10.82 11.02
C TYR A 29 15.19 11.09 11.46
N LYS A 30 14.81 10.65 12.68
CA LYS A 30 13.47 10.86 13.23
C LYS A 30 13.18 12.34 13.53
N PHE A 31 14.20 13.13 13.82
CA PHE A 31 14.04 14.54 14.14
C PHE A 31 13.95 15.43 12.88
N THR A 32 14.75 15.14 11.84
CA THR A 32 14.80 15.97 10.63
C THR A 32 13.77 15.59 9.58
N THR A 33 13.30 14.33 9.58
CA THR A 33 12.39 13.83 8.55
C THR A 33 10.94 14.05 8.99
N PRO A 34 10.09 14.73 8.18
CA PRO A 34 8.69 14.93 8.53
C PRO A 34 7.89 13.63 8.42
N THR A 35 6.88 13.49 9.28
CA THR A 35 5.88 12.40 9.19
C THR A 35 4.98 12.58 7.96
N GLU A 36 4.37 11.50 7.47
CA GLU A 36 3.46 11.54 6.30
C GLU A 36 2.36 12.61 6.44
N GLU A 37 1.73 12.73 7.60
CA GLU A 37 0.67 13.72 7.83
C GLU A 37 1.19 15.15 7.73
N GLN A 38 2.35 15.43 8.30
CA GLN A 38 3.01 16.74 8.18
C GLN A 38 3.46 17.03 6.75
N LEU A 39 3.84 16.01 5.98
CA LEU A 39 4.18 16.16 4.57
C LEU A 39 2.93 16.50 3.75
N ILE A 40 1.84 15.74 3.93
CA ILE A 40 0.55 15.97 3.26
C ILE A 40 0.00 17.35 3.65
N ALA A 41 0.12 17.76 4.91
CA ALA A 41 -0.29 19.08 5.40
C ALA A 41 0.55 20.25 4.86
N ARG A 42 1.70 19.99 4.21
CA ARG A 42 2.47 21.01 3.48
C ARG A 42 2.14 21.04 1.98
N LEU A 43 1.47 20.03 1.43
CA LEU A 43 1.06 20.02 0.03
C LEU A 43 -0.05 21.04 -0.23
N SER A 44 -0.16 21.53 -1.47
CA SER A 44 -1.31 22.32 -1.92
C SER A 44 -2.61 21.51 -1.81
N PRO A 45 -3.78 22.16 -1.63
CA PRO A 45 -5.05 21.45 -1.50
C PRO A 45 -5.36 20.55 -2.70
N GLU A 46 -4.99 20.97 -3.91
CA GLU A 46 -5.16 20.17 -5.14
C GLU A 46 -4.35 18.87 -5.09
N LEU A 47 -3.08 18.93 -4.68
CA LEU A 47 -2.22 17.75 -4.59
C LEU A 47 -2.66 16.81 -3.47
N ARG A 48 -3.22 17.33 -2.37
CA ARG A 48 -3.79 16.49 -1.31
C ARG A 48 -4.98 15.69 -1.83
N GLN A 49 -5.88 16.35 -2.55
CA GLN A 49 -7.05 15.70 -3.12
C GLN A 49 -6.64 14.63 -4.14
N GLU A 50 -5.66 14.91 -5.00
CA GLU A 50 -5.13 13.92 -5.94
C GLU A 50 -4.45 12.74 -5.22
N TYR A 51 -3.70 13.01 -4.16
CA TYR A 51 -3.08 11.98 -3.33
C TYR A 51 -4.14 11.07 -2.69
N GLU A 52 -5.19 11.64 -2.10
CA GLU A 52 -6.28 10.89 -1.47
C GLU A 52 -7.03 10.00 -2.47
N GLN A 53 -7.33 10.52 -3.66
CA GLN A 53 -7.98 9.75 -4.73
C GLN A 53 -7.11 8.57 -5.17
N ASN A 54 -5.82 8.81 -5.40
CA ASN A 54 -4.90 7.80 -5.91
C ASN A 54 -4.33 6.87 -4.83
N LYS A 55 -4.48 7.19 -3.53
CA LYS A 55 -3.93 6.41 -2.42
C LYS A 55 -4.32 4.93 -2.49
N SER A 56 -5.58 4.66 -2.80
CA SER A 56 -6.10 3.29 -2.91
C SER A 56 -5.49 2.53 -4.09
N LEU A 57 -5.34 3.19 -5.24
CA LEU A 57 -4.71 2.62 -6.43
C LEU A 57 -3.22 2.32 -6.19
N ARG A 58 -2.48 3.25 -5.58
CA ARG A 58 -1.06 3.06 -5.24
C ARG A 58 -0.82 1.89 -4.29
N ARG A 59 -1.71 1.69 -3.31
CA ARG A 59 -1.64 0.52 -2.41
C ARG A 59 -1.82 -0.79 -3.18
N LYS A 60 -2.79 -0.86 -4.09
CA LYS A 60 -3.01 -2.05 -4.91
C LYS A 60 -1.86 -2.33 -5.88
N GLU A 61 -1.27 -1.29 -6.47
CA GLU A 61 -0.06 -1.45 -7.28
C GLU A 61 1.08 -2.06 -6.47
N GLN A 62 1.29 -1.59 -5.23
CA GLN A 62 2.30 -2.16 -4.34
C GLN A 62 1.99 -3.61 -3.95
N GLU A 63 0.73 -3.95 -3.69
CA GLU A 63 0.32 -5.33 -3.41
C GLU A 63 0.62 -6.27 -4.58
N GLU A 64 0.30 -5.86 -5.81
CA GLU A 64 0.60 -6.67 -7.01
C GLU A 64 2.11 -6.75 -7.27
N LEU A 65 2.87 -5.67 -7.03
CA LEU A 65 4.34 -5.71 -7.05
C LEU A 65 4.87 -6.77 -6.08
N MET A 66 4.40 -6.75 -4.83
CA MET A 66 4.85 -7.70 -3.81
C MET A 66 4.52 -9.15 -4.18
N LYS A 67 3.41 -9.38 -4.87
CA LYS A 67 3.04 -10.69 -5.41
C LYS A 67 4.01 -11.13 -6.52
N ILE A 68 4.31 -10.25 -7.47
CA ILE A 68 5.29 -10.52 -8.54
C ILE A 68 6.66 -10.81 -7.94
N VAL A 69 7.11 -10.02 -6.95
CA VAL A 69 8.38 -10.23 -6.25
C VAL A 69 8.41 -11.61 -5.58
N ARG A 70 7.32 -12.03 -4.94
CA ARG A 70 7.22 -13.34 -4.29
C ARG A 70 7.20 -14.51 -5.29
N GLU A 71 6.62 -14.31 -6.46
CA GLU A 71 6.66 -15.30 -7.54
C GLU A 71 8.06 -15.39 -8.14
N THR A 72 8.69 -14.24 -8.38
CA THR A 72 10.04 -14.12 -8.94
C THR A 72 11.10 -14.68 -7.98
N SER A 73 10.94 -14.48 -6.67
CA SER A 73 11.87 -14.98 -5.65
C SER A 73 11.91 -16.50 -5.53
N LYS A 74 10.93 -17.21 -6.11
CA LYS A 74 10.93 -18.68 -6.18
C LYS A 74 11.79 -19.21 -7.34
N SER A 75 12.16 -18.35 -8.29
CA SER A 75 13.02 -18.73 -9.40
C SER A 75 14.47 -18.82 -8.95
N ASN A 76 15.21 -19.78 -9.51
CA ASN A 76 16.65 -19.91 -9.33
C ASN A 76 17.46 -18.94 -10.20
N ASP A 77 16.81 -18.30 -11.17
CA ASP A 77 17.43 -17.32 -12.04
C ASP A 77 17.47 -15.93 -11.36
N PRO A 78 18.50 -15.10 -11.66
CA PRO A 78 18.66 -13.81 -11.02
C PRO A 78 17.51 -12.84 -11.36
N ILE A 79 17.10 -12.02 -10.38
CA ILE A 79 15.90 -11.16 -10.40
C ILE A 79 15.78 -10.30 -11.67
N TRP A 80 16.89 -9.78 -12.18
CA TRP A 80 16.90 -8.96 -13.41
C TRP A 80 16.56 -9.70 -14.71
N LYS A 81 16.52 -11.05 -14.67
CA LYS A 81 16.22 -11.93 -15.80
C LYS A 81 14.88 -12.63 -15.65
N THR A 82 14.25 -12.54 -14.47
CA THR A 82 13.02 -13.26 -14.14
C THR A 82 11.86 -12.30 -13.93
N GLY A 83 10.65 -12.82 -14.11
CA GLY A 83 9.41 -12.09 -13.87
C GLY A 83 8.91 -11.28 -15.08
N PRO A 84 7.69 -10.73 -14.95
CA PRO A 84 6.98 -10.00 -16.00
C PRO A 84 7.43 -8.54 -16.15
N LEU A 85 8.21 -8.01 -15.20
CA LEU A 85 8.65 -6.62 -15.18
C LEU A 85 9.92 -6.44 -16.02
N THR A 86 9.96 -5.37 -16.81
CA THR A 86 11.16 -4.96 -17.54
C THR A 86 12.01 -4.02 -16.67
N PRO A 87 13.33 -4.25 -16.53
CA PRO A 87 14.19 -3.32 -15.82
C PRO A 87 14.24 -1.98 -16.57
N SER A 88 14.26 -0.87 -15.84
CA SER A 88 14.11 0.49 -16.38
C SER A 88 15.19 0.90 -17.39
N TRP A 89 16.36 0.26 -17.33
CA TRP A 89 17.49 0.49 -18.23
C TRP A 89 17.47 -0.35 -19.52
N GLU A 90 16.62 -1.38 -19.63
CA GLU A 90 16.49 -2.16 -20.88
C GLU A 90 15.47 -1.46 -21.81
N SER A 91 15.98 -0.89 -22.90
CA SER A 91 15.19 -0.08 -23.85
C SER A 91 14.13 -0.91 -24.59
N SER A 92 14.44 -2.17 -24.90
CA SER A 92 13.62 -3.19 -25.58
C SER A 92 14.60 -4.17 -26.26
N ALA A 93 14.19 -5.41 -26.47
CA ALA A 93 14.76 -6.37 -27.43
C ALA A 93 15.85 -7.39 -27.00
N THR A 94 16.03 -7.74 -25.71
CA THR A 94 16.85 -8.94 -25.38
C THR A 94 16.27 -9.84 -24.28
N GLY A 95 15.09 -9.52 -23.76
CA GLY A 95 14.35 -10.34 -22.80
C GLY A 95 13.32 -11.26 -23.47
N PRO A 96 12.79 -12.28 -22.77
CA PRO A 96 11.68 -13.10 -23.23
C PRO A 96 10.49 -12.22 -23.69
N THR A 97 9.82 -12.63 -24.77
CA THR A 97 8.75 -11.87 -25.46
C THR A 97 7.53 -11.55 -24.60
N ASP A 98 7.41 -12.17 -23.42
CA ASP A 98 6.22 -12.11 -22.57
C ASP A 98 6.27 -11.00 -21.50
N ARG A 99 7.32 -10.18 -21.47
CA ARG A 99 7.45 -9.09 -20.48
C ARG A 99 6.62 -7.86 -20.83
N LEU A 100 6.14 -7.15 -19.81
CA LEU A 100 5.41 -5.89 -19.99
C LEU A 100 6.31 -4.82 -20.61
N PRO A 101 5.93 -4.19 -21.74
CA PRO A 101 6.74 -3.18 -22.39
C PRO A 101 6.83 -1.91 -21.55
N LYS A 102 8.00 -1.26 -21.63
CA LYS A 102 8.28 0.05 -21.02
C LYS A 102 7.18 1.04 -21.39
N GLY A 103 6.58 1.72 -20.40
CA GLY A 103 5.50 2.69 -20.61
C GLY A 103 4.06 2.18 -20.46
N LYS A 104 3.83 0.86 -20.27
CA LYS A 104 2.53 0.33 -19.78
C LYS A 104 2.53 0.21 -18.26
N GLU A 105 2.90 1.29 -17.58
CA GLU A 105 3.46 1.29 -16.22
C GLU A 105 2.49 0.95 -15.08
N LEU A 106 1.18 0.91 -15.34
CA LEU A 106 0.20 0.61 -14.31
C LEU A 106 -0.01 -0.91 -14.24
N LEU A 107 0.48 -1.52 -13.17
CA LEU A 107 0.27 -2.94 -12.85
C LEU A 107 -1.20 -3.26 -12.65
N VAL A 108 -1.96 -2.24 -12.26
CA VAL A 108 -3.41 -2.28 -12.13
C VAL A 108 -3.98 -1.37 -13.22
N ALA A 109 -4.85 -1.91 -14.07
CA ALA A 109 -5.56 -1.09 -15.05
C ALA A 109 -6.46 -0.08 -14.31
N LYS A 110 -6.02 1.19 -14.23
CA LYS A 110 -6.70 2.27 -13.49
C LYS A 110 -8.20 2.32 -13.75
N GLN A 111 -8.59 2.27 -15.03
CA GLN A 111 -10.00 2.28 -15.44
C GLN A 111 -10.79 1.08 -14.91
N ALA A 112 -10.19 -0.13 -14.90
CA ALA A 112 -10.86 -1.32 -14.39
C ALA A 112 -11.01 -1.26 -12.86
N PHE A 113 -9.99 -0.74 -12.17
CA PHE A 113 -10.06 -0.55 -10.73
C PHE A 113 -11.10 0.49 -10.33
N GLU A 114 -11.15 1.64 -11.00
CA GLU A 114 -12.15 2.67 -10.77
C GLU A 114 -13.57 2.15 -11.04
N LYS A 115 -13.77 1.39 -12.12
CA LYS A 115 -15.05 0.70 -12.40
C LYS A 115 -15.43 -0.26 -11.27
N SER A 116 -14.50 -1.10 -10.81
CA SER A 116 -14.77 -2.04 -9.72
C SER A 116 -15.16 -1.32 -8.42
N GLN A 117 -14.50 -0.20 -8.10
CA GLN A 117 -14.83 0.63 -6.94
C GLN A 117 -16.22 1.28 -7.07
N ALA A 118 -16.54 1.78 -8.27
CA ALA A 118 -17.85 2.37 -8.54
C ALA A 118 -18.97 1.33 -8.43
N GLU A 119 -18.77 0.13 -8.96
CA GLU A 119 -19.73 -0.98 -8.85
C GLU A 119 -19.96 -1.41 -7.40
N GLU A 120 -18.91 -1.49 -6.58
CA GLU A 120 -19.06 -1.83 -5.16
C GLU A 120 -19.86 -0.76 -4.40
N LYS A 121 -19.58 0.54 -4.65
CA LYS A 121 -20.38 1.64 -4.07
C LYS A 121 -21.84 1.56 -4.50
N GLN A 122 -22.10 1.32 -5.78
CA GLN A 122 -23.47 1.14 -6.30
C GLN A 122 -24.18 -0.04 -5.64
N LYS A 123 -23.50 -1.18 -5.45
CA LYS A 123 -24.06 -2.34 -4.75
C LYS A 123 -24.35 -2.04 -3.27
N GLU A 124 -23.50 -1.29 -2.60
CA GLU A 124 -23.72 -0.85 -1.22
C GLU A 124 -24.95 0.06 -1.11
N GLU A 125 -25.06 1.06 -1.99
CA GLU A 125 -26.25 1.94 -2.06
C GLU A 125 -27.52 1.13 -2.33
N LEU A 126 -27.49 0.20 -3.29
CA LEU A 126 -28.62 -0.69 -3.58
C LEU A 126 -28.99 -1.56 -2.37
N ARG A 127 -28.01 -2.03 -1.59
CA ARG A 127 -28.26 -2.79 -0.34
C ARG A 127 -28.93 -1.93 0.71
N LEU A 128 -28.49 -0.68 0.87
CA LEU A 128 -29.09 0.27 1.81
C LEU A 128 -30.52 0.63 1.42
N LEU A 129 -30.76 0.91 0.13
CA LEU A 129 -32.09 1.18 -0.41
C LEU A 129 -33.03 -0.02 -0.21
N LYS A 130 -32.56 -1.24 -0.49
CA LYS A 130 -33.36 -2.45 -0.25
C LYS A 130 -33.76 -2.60 1.21
N LYS A 131 -32.83 -2.34 2.15
CA LYS A 131 -33.13 -2.35 3.59
C LYS A 131 -34.17 -1.29 3.95
N GLN A 132 -34.03 -0.06 3.45
CA GLN A 132 -35.01 0.99 3.69
C GLN A 132 -36.40 0.63 3.16
N VAL A 133 -36.48 0.05 1.95
CA VAL A 133 -37.75 -0.41 1.37
C VAL A 133 -38.36 -1.55 2.20
N GLU A 134 -37.54 -2.46 2.69
CA GLU A 134 -37.99 -3.55 3.55
C GLU A 134 -38.53 -3.00 4.89
N GLU A 135 -37.81 -2.07 5.52
CA GLU A 135 -38.24 -1.39 6.75
C GLU A 135 -39.55 -0.61 6.55
N THR A 136 -39.69 0.15 5.46
CA THR A 136 -40.94 0.88 5.17
C THR A 136 -42.09 -0.07 4.90
N SER A 137 -41.87 -1.17 4.18
CA SER A 137 -42.90 -2.19 3.94
C SER A 137 -43.38 -2.87 5.23
N GLN A 138 -42.47 -3.11 6.18
CA GLN A 138 -42.81 -3.66 7.49
C GLN A 138 -43.61 -2.65 8.32
N LEU A 139 -43.27 -1.35 8.26
CA LEU A 139 -44.03 -0.29 8.92
C LEU A 139 -45.45 -0.15 8.34
N GLU A 140 -45.61 -0.25 7.01
CA GLU A 140 -46.93 -0.20 6.35
C GLU A 140 -47.81 -1.40 6.72
N SER A 141 -47.27 -2.62 6.71
CA SER A 141 -48.01 -3.81 7.13
C SER A 141 -48.44 -3.75 8.61
N SER A 142 -47.57 -3.25 9.49
CA SER A 142 -47.89 -3.00 10.90
C SER A 142 -49.00 -1.94 11.07
N LYS A 143 -48.97 -0.86 10.27
CA LYS A 143 -50.01 0.17 10.28
C LYS A 143 -51.34 -0.37 9.76
N GLY A 144 -51.36 -1.12 8.66
CA GLY A 144 -52.57 -1.75 8.12
C GLY A 144 -53.24 -2.74 9.08
N SER A 145 -52.46 -3.43 9.92
CA SER A 145 -52.98 -4.28 11.01
C SER A 145 -53.65 -3.45 12.13
N LYS A 146 -53.03 -2.34 12.55
CA LYS A 146 -53.57 -1.45 13.61
C LYS A 146 -54.87 -0.75 13.21
N TRP A 147 -55.06 -0.40 11.94
CA TRP A 147 -56.29 0.25 11.45
C TRP A 147 -57.48 -0.71 11.28
N LYS A 148 -57.27 -2.04 11.29
CA LYS A 148 -58.36 -3.03 11.25
C LYS A 148 -58.90 -3.41 12.64
N PHE A 149 -58.28 -2.91 13.70
CA PHE A 149 -58.61 -3.20 15.10
C PHE A 149 -59.31 -2.04 15.82
N TRP A 150 -59.52 -0.91 15.13
CA TRP A 150 -60.29 0.25 15.58
C TRP A 150 -61.53 0.39 14.69
#